data_AF-A0A7S1MRB5-F1
#
_entry.id   AF-A0A7S1MRB5-F1
#
_cell.length_a   1.000
_cell.length_b   1.000
_cell.length_c   1.000
_cell.angle_alpha   90.00
_cell.angle_beta   90.00
_cell.angle_gamma   90.00
#
_symmetry.space_group_name_H-M   'P 1'
#
loop_
_entity.id
_entity.type
_entity.pdbx_description
1 polymer ?
#
loop_
_entity_poly.entity_id
_entity_poly.type
_entity_poly.pdbx_seq_one_letter_code
_entity_poly.pdbx_strand_id
1 'polypeptide(L)'
;GGSWPRRALKETLVLLLWAALLVGVASGAVAGLLPSFLPWLLTSDRGLWATMGSLAVPAALSSVLSSLSCPLEGALLARRDVRYMAVCMAFILGSLFAGLRAHRLGPTNAGLPVVWWWLVAFFALRLVVAFPRLFSLIPRAKPAK
;
A
#
# COMPACT_ATOMS: atom_id res chain seq x y z
N GLY A 1 -19.83 -27.39 5.25
CA GLY A 1 -18.42 -27.79 5.45
C GLY A 1 -17.65 -26.65 6.08
N GLY A 2 -17.11 -26.87 7.28
CA GLY A 2 -16.10 -26.03 7.94
C GLY A 2 -16.51 -24.61 8.35
N SER A 3 -17.34 -24.46 9.39
CA SER A 3 -17.51 -23.16 10.05
C SER A 3 -16.26 -22.86 10.88
N TRP A 4 -15.23 -22.27 10.27
CA TRP A 4 -14.05 -21.80 11.00
C TRP A 4 -14.49 -20.89 12.17
N PRO A 5 -13.99 -21.11 13.40
CA PRO A 5 -14.35 -20.28 14.54
C PRO A 5 -13.95 -18.84 14.26
N ARG A 6 -14.94 -17.93 14.27
CA ARG A 6 -14.81 -16.51 13.90
C ARG A 6 -13.73 -15.75 14.68
N ARG A 7 -13.34 -16.26 15.86
CA ARG A 7 -12.23 -15.73 16.67
C ARG A 7 -10.87 -16.00 16.04
N ALA A 8 -10.65 -17.22 15.56
CA ALA A 8 -9.41 -17.59 14.88
C ALA A 8 -9.19 -16.76 13.62
N LEU A 9 -10.25 -16.42 12.87
CA LEU A 9 -10.11 -15.56 11.68
C LEU A 9 -9.61 -14.15 12.02
N LYS A 10 -10.03 -13.59 13.16
CA LYS A 10 -9.54 -12.28 13.63
C LYS A 10 -8.09 -12.37 14.10
N GLU A 11 -7.77 -13.38 14.88
CA GLU A 11 -6.41 -13.59 15.39
C GLU A 11 -5.43 -13.78 14.24
N THR A 12 -5.75 -14.63 13.26
CA THR A 12 -4.91 -14.83 12.07
C THR A 12 -4.73 -13.54 11.28
N LEU A 13 -5.78 -12.74 11.10
CA LEU A 13 -5.72 -11.48 10.37
C LEU A 13 -4.87 -10.43 11.09
N VAL A 14 -5.00 -10.33 12.42
CA VAL A 14 -4.19 -9.43 13.24
C VAL A 14 -2.72 -9.83 13.19
N LEU A 15 -2.44 -11.14 13.30
CA LEU A 15 -1.08 -11.67 13.16
C LEU A 15 -0.50 -11.38 11.76
N LEU A 16 -1.30 -11.55 10.70
CA LEU A 16 -0.89 -11.24 9.33
C LEU A 16 -0.58 -9.76 9.14
N LEU A 17 -1.40 -8.88 9.72
CA LEU A 17 -1.17 -7.43 9.67
C LEU A 17 0.10 -7.02 10.42
N TRP A 18 0.36 -7.62 11.59
CA TRP A 18 1.61 -7.39 12.32
C TRP A 18 2.83 -7.90 11.58
N ALA A 19 2.77 -9.10 11.02
CA ALA A 19 3.84 -9.66 10.21
C ALA A 19 4.09 -8.80 8.96
N ALA A 20 3.03 -8.37 8.27
CA ALA A 20 3.11 -7.48 7.14
C ALA A 20 3.68 -6.10 7.50
N LEU A 21 3.36 -5.57 8.68
CA LEU A 21 3.95 -4.33 9.18
C LEU A 21 5.45 -4.48 9.39
N LEU A 22 5.90 -5.57 10.05
CA LEU A 22 7.32 -5.83 10.27
C LEU A 22 8.09 -5.97 8.96
N VAL A 23 7.55 -6.74 8.01
CA VAL A 23 8.14 -6.89 6.67
C VAL A 23 8.13 -5.55 5.94
N GLY A 24 7.06 -4.78 6.05
CA GLY A 24 6.93 -3.44 5.47
C GLY A 24 7.94 -2.46 6.03
N VAL A 25 8.19 -2.46 7.34
CA VAL A 25 9.19 -1.61 7.99
C VAL A 25 10.60 -2.04 7.60
N ALA A 26 10.89 -3.34 7.60
CA ALA A 26 12.21 -3.84 7.19
C ALA A 26 12.51 -3.50 5.72
N SER A 27 11.57 -3.78 4.82
CA SER A 27 11.70 -3.44 3.40
C SER A 27 11.71 -1.94 3.15
N GLY A 28 10.90 -1.17 3.89
CA GLY A 28 10.87 0.29 3.82
C GLY A 28 12.16 0.94 4.32
N ALA A 29 12.77 0.39 5.37
CA ALA A 29 14.08 0.83 5.85
C ALA A 29 15.15 0.60 4.77
N VAL A 30 15.17 -0.58 4.15
CA VAL A 30 16.07 -0.88 3.02
C VAL A 30 15.80 0.08 1.86
N ALA A 31 14.54 0.28 1.48
CA ALA A 31 14.14 1.16 0.38
C ALA A 31 14.42 2.65 0.63
N GLY A 32 14.44 3.10 1.89
CA GLY A 32 14.78 4.48 2.25
C GLY A 32 16.27 4.69 2.49
N LEU A 33 16.95 3.72 3.10
CA LEU A 33 18.36 3.83 3.46
C LEU A 33 19.28 3.64 2.25
N LEU A 34 18.98 2.71 1.34
CA LEU A 34 19.85 2.49 0.17
C LEU A 34 19.99 3.75 -0.71
N PRO A 35 18.91 4.43 -1.13
CA PRO A 35 19.03 5.63 -1.96
C PRO A 35 19.73 6.79 -1.23
N SER A 36 19.63 6.83 0.10
CA SER A 36 20.19 7.92 0.93
C SER A 36 21.66 7.71 1.28
N PHE A 37 22.06 6.47 1.60
CA PHE A 37 23.39 6.14 2.12
C PHE A 37 24.29 5.44 1.11
N LEU A 38 23.72 4.66 0.17
CA LEU A 38 24.46 3.92 -0.85
C LEU A 38 23.92 4.17 -2.28
N PRO A 39 23.80 5.42 -2.75
CA PRO A 39 23.26 5.71 -4.08
C PRO A 39 24.11 5.10 -5.22
N TRP A 40 25.41 4.89 -5.00
CA TRP A 40 26.31 4.25 -5.97
C TRP A 40 25.97 2.79 -6.27
N LEU A 41 25.25 2.12 -5.38
CA LEU A 41 24.81 0.74 -5.61
C LEU A 41 23.67 0.67 -6.64
N LEU A 42 22.90 1.76 -6.77
CA LEU A 42 21.76 1.87 -7.68
C LEU A 42 22.14 2.53 -9.00
N THR A 43 23.06 3.50 -8.98
CA THR A 43 23.50 4.21 -10.19
C THR A 43 24.91 4.77 -10.08
N SER A 44 25.69 4.64 -11.16
CA SER A 44 27.03 5.23 -11.28
C SER A 44 27.00 6.73 -11.61
N ASP A 45 25.84 7.26 -12.02
CA ASP A 45 25.69 8.67 -12.39
C ASP A 45 25.48 9.56 -11.14
N ARG A 46 26.46 10.43 -10.88
CA ARG A 46 26.46 11.35 -9.74
C ARG A 46 25.37 12.42 -9.82
N GLY A 47 24.89 12.74 -11.03
CA GLY A 47 23.81 13.72 -11.21
C GLY A 47 22.48 13.25 -10.61
N LEU A 48 22.28 11.93 -10.49
CA LEU A 48 21.04 11.34 -9.99
C LEU A 48 21.03 11.11 -8.47
N TRP A 49 22.17 11.23 -7.78
CA TRP A 49 22.27 10.92 -6.35
C TRP A 49 21.38 11.82 -5.49
N ALA A 50 21.31 13.11 -5.80
CA ALA A 50 20.43 14.06 -5.11
C ALA A 50 18.94 13.71 -5.32
N THR A 51 18.58 13.27 -6.53
CA THR A 51 17.21 12.83 -6.83
C THR A 51 16.88 11.52 -6.10
N MET A 52 17.81 10.58 -5.99
CA MET A 52 17.62 9.31 -5.26
C MET A 52 17.30 9.54 -3.77
N GLY A 53 17.98 10.49 -3.11
CA GLY A 53 17.66 10.87 -1.73
C GLY A 53 16.22 11.40 -1.57
N SER A 54 15.72 12.19 -2.53
CA SER A 54 14.34 12.70 -2.51
C SER A 54 13.27 11.61 -2.66
N LEU A 55 13.66 10.45 -3.20
CA LEU A 55 12.78 9.29 -3.40
C LEU A 55 12.75 8.35 -2.19
N ALA A 56 13.72 8.45 -1.28
CA ALA A 56 13.85 7.57 -0.13
C ALA A 56 12.58 7.52 0.75
N VAL A 57 12.02 8.69 1.06
CA VAL A 57 10.81 8.80 1.89
C VAL A 57 9.59 8.18 1.20
N PRO A 58 9.20 8.57 -0.02
CA PRO A 58 8.04 7.95 -0.67
C PRO A 58 8.28 6.47 -1.02
N ALA A 59 9.52 6.05 -1.26
CA ALA A 59 9.86 4.63 -1.41
C ALA A 59 9.60 3.84 -0.12
N ALA A 60 10.11 4.31 1.02
CA ALA A 60 9.87 3.67 2.31
C ALA A 60 8.37 3.59 2.63
N LEU A 61 7.64 4.68 2.44
CA LEU A 61 6.21 4.74 2.72
C LEU A 61 5.39 3.79 1.84
N SER A 62 5.69 3.77 0.54
CA SER A 62 5.01 2.87 -0.40
C SER A 62 5.29 1.39 -0.09
N SER A 63 6.51 1.02 0.35
CA SER A 63 6.84 -0.34 0.78
C SER A 63 6.02 -0.79 2.01
N VAL A 64 5.89 0.10 3.01
CA VAL A 64 5.08 -0.18 4.21
C VAL A 64 3.61 -0.36 3.84
N LEU A 65 3.05 0.58 3.08
CA LEU A 65 1.64 0.54 2.68
C LEU A 65 1.34 -0.66 1.77
N SER A 66 2.24 -0.99 0.85
CA SER A 66 2.10 -2.15 -0.04
C SER A 66 2.07 -3.45 0.76
N SER A 67 3.01 -3.61 1.71
CA SER A 67 3.06 -4.79 2.58
C SER A 67 1.77 -4.94 3.40
N LEU A 68 1.23 -3.85 3.95
CA LEU A 68 -0.04 -3.86 4.68
C LEU A 68 -1.25 -4.16 3.79
N SER A 69 -1.24 -3.73 2.53
CA SER A 69 -2.35 -3.97 1.59
C SER A 69 -2.46 -5.45 1.15
N CYS A 70 -1.34 -6.17 1.11
CA CYS A 70 -1.27 -7.57 0.69
C CYS A 70 -2.16 -8.54 1.52
N PRO A 71 -2.06 -8.59 2.86
CA PRO A 71 -2.91 -9.48 3.66
C PRO A 71 -4.39 -9.09 3.62
N LEU A 72 -4.70 -7.80 3.50
CA LEU A 72 -6.07 -7.28 3.38
C LEU A 72 -6.76 -7.80 2.11
N GLU A 73 -6.04 -7.79 0.99
CA GLU A 73 -6.56 -8.33 -0.25
C GLU A 73 -6.60 -9.85 -0.28
N GLY A 74 -5.59 -10.50 0.29
CA GLY A 74 -5.62 -11.96 0.49
C GLY A 74 -6.88 -12.38 1.26
N ALA A 75 -7.25 -11.61 2.29
CA ALA A 75 -8.49 -11.84 3.05
C ALA A 75 -9.77 -11.61 2.22
N LEU A 76 -9.80 -10.59 1.36
CA LEU A 76 -10.92 -10.34 0.45
C LEU A 76 -11.04 -11.41 -0.65
N LEU A 77 -9.92 -11.86 -1.21
CA LEU A 77 -9.82 -12.95 -2.19
C LEU A 77 -10.30 -14.28 -1.61
N ALA A 78 -9.90 -14.61 -0.38
CA ALA A 78 -10.36 -15.81 0.33
C ALA A 78 -11.88 -15.82 0.52
N ARG A 79 -12.54 -14.65 0.53
CA ARG A 79 -13.99 -14.50 0.62
C ARG A 79 -14.71 -14.45 -0.73
N ARG A 80 -14.00 -14.63 -1.84
CA ARG A 80 -14.52 -14.59 -3.22
C ARG A 80 -15.18 -13.25 -3.60
N ASP A 81 -14.83 -12.16 -2.92
CA ASP A 81 -15.40 -10.83 -3.18
C ASP A 81 -14.67 -10.10 -4.34
N VAL A 82 -14.35 -10.86 -5.40
CA VAL A 82 -13.45 -10.46 -6.50
C VAL A 82 -14.01 -9.35 -7.38
N ARG A 83 -15.35 -9.28 -7.53
CA ARG A 83 -16.01 -8.24 -8.33
C ARG A 83 -15.84 -6.86 -7.71
N TYR A 84 -16.03 -6.77 -6.39
CA TYR A 84 -15.82 -5.52 -5.66
C TYR A 84 -14.34 -5.11 -5.73
N MET A 85 -13.42 -6.05 -5.53
CA MET A 85 -11.99 -5.79 -5.65
C MET A 85 -11.61 -5.26 -7.04
N ALA A 86 -12.16 -5.85 -8.09
CA ALA A 86 -11.91 -5.43 -9.47
C ALA A 86 -12.44 -4.02 -9.75
N VAL A 87 -13.65 -3.68 -9.29
CA VAL A 87 -14.23 -2.33 -9.46
C VAL A 87 -13.42 -1.30 -8.68
N CYS A 88 -13.04 -1.59 -7.44
CA CYS A 88 -12.20 -0.70 -6.65
C CYS A 88 -10.81 -0.52 -7.31
N MET A 89 -10.21 -1.60 -7.82
CA MET A 89 -8.94 -1.51 -8.54
C MET A 89 -9.04 -0.70 -9.81
N ALA A 90 -10.10 -0.87 -10.60
CA ALA A 90 -10.33 -0.09 -11.80
C ALA A 90 -10.50 1.40 -11.48
N PHE A 91 -11.23 1.73 -10.40
CA PHE A 91 -11.40 3.11 -9.96
C PHE A 91 -10.09 3.74 -9.47
N ILE A 92 -9.32 3.01 -8.65
CA ILE A 92 -8.03 3.46 -8.11
C ILE A 92 -7.00 3.63 -9.25
N LEU A 93 -6.91 2.67 -10.18
CA LEU A 93 -6.00 2.77 -11.33
C LEU A 93 -6.43 3.88 -12.28
N GLY A 94 -7.73 4.04 -12.50
CA GLY A 94 -8.30 5.10 -13.33
C GLY A 94 -8.01 6.50 -12.76
N SER A 95 -8.20 6.69 -11.45
CA SER A 95 -7.90 7.96 -10.78
C SER A 95 -6.40 8.26 -10.78
N LEU A 96 -5.56 7.25 -10.57
CA LEU A 96 -4.11 7.37 -10.67
C LEU A 96 -3.66 7.77 -12.08
N PHE A 97 -4.22 7.12 -13.10
CA PHE A 97 -3.92 7.42 -14.51
C PHE A 97 -4.37 8.84 -14.89
N ALA A 98 -5.56 9.26 -14.45
CA ALA A 98 -6.04 10.61 -14.65
C ALA A 98 -5.14 11.65 -13.96
N GLY A 99 -4.70 11.38 -12.72
CA GLY A 99 -3.77 12.23 -11.98
C GLY A 99 -2.40 12.35 -12.65
N LEU A 100 -1.83 11.23 -13.11
CA LEU A 100 -0.57 11.19 -13.87
C LEU A 100 -0.67 11.93 -15.22
N ARG A 101 -1.81 11.79 -15.91
CA ARG A 101 -2.04 12.48 -17.18
C ARG A 101 -2.19 13.99 -16.97
N ALA A 102 -2.94 14.40 -15.95
CA ALA A 102 -3.08 15.81 -15.57
C ALA A 102 -1.73 16.40 -15.18
N HIS A 103 -0.87 15.63 -14.51
CA HIS A 103 0.48 16.03 -14.18
C HIS A 103 1.37 16.19 -15.43
N ARG A 104 1.32 15.27 -16.40
CA ARG A 104 2.09 15.40 -17.66
C ARG A 104 1.65 16.57 -18.54
N LEU A 105 0.38 16.95 -18.47
CA LEU A 105 -0.21 18.03 -19.27
C LEU A 105 -0.22 19.39 -18.54
N GLY A 106 0.11 19.40 -17.24
CA GLY A 106 0.14 20.59 -16.41
C GLY A 106 1.43 21.41 -16.58
N PRO A 107 1.41 22.70 -16.21
CA PRO A 107 2.56 23.60 -16.34
C PRO A 107 3.70 23.31 -15.34
N THR A 108 3.47 22.40 -14.39
CA THR A 108 4.45 22.01 -13.37
C THR A 108 5.36 20.90 -13.87
N ASN A 109 6.63 21.24 -14.12
CA ASN A 109 7.76 20.31 -14.32
C ASN A 109 8.13 19.56 -13.03
N ALA A 110 7.16 19.14 -12.22
CA ALA A 110 7.45 18.46 -10.98
C ALA A 110 7.91 17.03 -11.32
N GLY A 111 9.21 16.76 -11.17
CA GLY A 111 9.86 15.57 -11.76
C GLY A 111 9.45 14.22 -11.14
N LEU A 112 10.36 13.25 -11.26
CA LEU A 112 10.25 11.87 -10.75
C LEU A 112 9.65 11.73 -9.32
N PRO A 113 9.92 12.63 -8.34
CA PRO A 113 9.35 12.52 -7.00
C PRO A 113 7.82 12.54 -6.94
N VAL A 114 7.14 13.25 -7.85
CA VAL A 114 5.68 13.32 -7.85
C VAL A 114 5.06 11.98 -8.22
N VAL A 115 5.67 11.25 -9.15
CA VAL A 115 5.23 9.91 -9.54
C VAL A 115 5.28 8.95 -8.34
N TRP A 116 6.29 9.07 -7.50
CA TRP A 116 6.42 8.27 -6.28
C TRP A 116 5.38 8.65 -5.21
N TRP A 117 5.02 9.92 -5.09
CA TRP A 117 3.91 10.32 -4.22
C TRP A 117 2.56 9.80 -4.71
N TRP A 118 2.35 9.74 -6.04
CA TRP A 118 1.18 9.06 -6.59
C TRP A 118 1.17 7.57 -6.26
N LEU A 119 2.34 6.91 -6.25
CA LEU A 119 2.45 5.52 -5.84
C LEU A 119 2.11 5.32 -4.36
N VAL A 120 2.54 6.24 -3.48
CA VAL A 120 2.13 6.25 -2.06
C VAL A 120 0.61 6.43 -1.94
N ALA A 121 0.03 7.39 -2.65
CA ALA A 121 -1.40 7.66 -2.64
C ALA A 121 -2.20 6.44 -3.15
N PHE A 122 -1.70 5.74 -4.16
CA PHE A 122 -2.28 4.50 -4.66
C PHE A 122 -2.37 3.43 -3.57
N PHE A 123 -1.27 3.12 -2.88
CA PHE A 123 -1.27 2.12 -1.81
C PHE A 123 -2.08 2.57 -0.59
N ALA A 124 -2.07 3.87 -0.27
CA ALA A 124 -2.90 4.43 0.80
C ALA A 124 -4.40 4.30 0.50
N LEU A 125 -4.84 4.66 -0.71
CA LEU A 125 -6.24 4.57 -1.13
C LEU A 125 -6.71 3.11 -1.14
N ARG A 126 -5.85 2.19 -1.60
CA ARG A 126 -6.07 0.75 -1.56
C ARG A 126 -6.29 0.25 -0.13
N LEU A 127 -5.46 0.70 0.82
CA LEU A 127 -5.61 0.39 2.24
C LEU A 127 -6.94 0.92 2.79
N VAL A 128 -7.26 2.20 2.52
CA VAL A 128 -8.47 2.87 3.00
C VAL A 128 -9.75 2.24 2.45
N VAL A 129 -9.75 1.70 1.24
CA VAL A 129 -10.91 1.01 0.68
C VAL A 129 -11.08 -0.39 1.27
N ALA A 130 -9.98 -1.09 1.54
CA ALA A 130 -10.03 -2.43 2.12
C ALA A 130 -10.40 -2.43 3.62
N PHE A 131 -9.98 -1.39 4.36
CA PHE A 131 -10.11 -1.32 5.83
C PHE A 131 -11.57 -1.31 6.36
N PRO A 132 -12.50 -0.49 5.84
CA PRO A 132 -13.88 -0.41 6.32
C PRO A 132 -14.64 -1.70 6.06
N ARG A 133 -14.34 -2.38 4.94
CA ARG A 133 -14.96 -3.65 4.59
C ARG A 133 -14.44 -4.78 5.46
N LEU A 134 -13.20 -4.69 5.94
CA LEU A 134 -12.67 -5.60 6.94
C LEU A 134 -13.26 -5.34 8.34
N PHE A 135 -13.41 -4.07 8.73
CA PHE A 135 -13.97 -3.69 10.03
C PHE A 135 -15.49 -3.87 10.13
N SER A 136 -16.25 -3.67 9.05
CA SER A 136 -17.68 -3.99 9.02
C SER A 136 -17.96 -5.50 9.19
N LEU A 137 -16.94 -6.34 8.98
CA LEU A 137 -16.98 -7.78 9.25
C LEU A 137 -16.74 -8.12 10.74
N ILE A 138 -16.44 -7.12 11.58
CA ILE A 138 -16.44 -7.24 13.04
C ILE A 138 -17.83 -6.80 13.53
N PRO A 139 -18.84 -7.69 13.64
CA PRO A 139 -20.08 -7.32 14.27
C PRO A 139 -19.79 -6.95 15.73
N ARG A 140 -20.19 -5.74 16.14
CA ARG A 140 -20.33 -5.40 17.56
C ARG A 140 -21.24 -6.45 18.18
N ALA A 141 -20.79 -7.07 19.27
CA ALA A 141 -21.65 -7.96 20.04
C ALA A 141 -22.94 -7.19 20.37
N LYS A 142 -24.10 -7.73 19.99
CA LYS A 142 -25.37 -7.21 20.48
C LYS A 142 -25.28 -7.27 22.02
N PRO A 143 -25.53 -6.17 22.76
CA PRO A 143 -25.67 -6.28 24.19
C PRO A 143 -26.78 -7.30 24.46
N ALA A 144 -26.47 -8.28 25.30
CA ALA A 144 -27.49 -9.19 25.82
C ALA A 144 -28.56 -8.33 26.50
N LYS A 145 -29.82 -8.64 26.20
CA LYS A 145 -31.00 -7.94 26.72
C LYS A 145 -31.02 -7.90 28.24
#